data_AF-A0A829LZ15-F1
#
_entry.id   AF-A0A829LZ15-F1
#
_cell.length_a   1.000
_cell.length_b   1.000
_cell.length_c   1.000
_cell.angle_alpha   90.00
_cell.angle_beta   90.00
_cell.angle_gamma   90.00
#
_symmetry.space_group_name_H-M   'P 1'
#
loop_
_entity.id
_entity.type
_entity.pdbx_description
1 polymer ?
#
loop_
_entity_poly.entity_id
_entity_poly.type
_entity_poly.pdbx_seq_one_letter_code
_entity_poly.pdbx_strand_id
1 'polypeptide(L)'
;MRRRGAELLRRSADVTDVEDTHPAYARIINQLAPDEARILRFLAAHGAQPVVDVRTSRPFDVGSEMIAEGLSMVAERSGCRYTNRNNAYTNNLVRLGLVRASPEAVAAERYQVLEVQPDVVAACRRAGRAHKTVRRSIHLTPFGEDFCRAVIPTDPSVGDDL
;
A
#
# COMPACT_ATOMS: atom_id res chain seq x y z
N MET A 1 2.93 31.72 1.62
CA MET A 1 3.50 30.48 2.21
C MET A 1 4.45 30.73 3.39
N ARG A 2 5.46 31.61 3.29
CA ARG A 2 6.43 31.86 4.39
C ARG A 2 5.83 32.20 5.76
N ARG A 3 4.73 32.97 5.80
CA ARG A 3 4.01 33.32 7.05
C ARG A 3 3.43 32.09 7.77
N ARG A 4 2.92 31.09 7.05
CA ARG A 4 2.43 29.84 7.65
C ARG A 4 3.58 29.00 8.20
N GLY A 5 4.74 29.00 7.52
CA GLY A 5 5.96 28.35 8.02
C GLY A 5 6.48 28.97 9.31
N ALA A 6 6.49 30.32 9.41
CA ALA A 6 6.89 31.02 10.63
C ALA A 6 5.95 30.73 11.82
N GLU A 7 4.64 30.59 11.55
CA GLU A 7 3.66 30.22 12.58
C GLU A 7 3.88 28.81 13.11
N LEU A 8 4.20 27.85 12.23
CA LEU A 8 4.52 26.48 12.62
C LEU A 8 5.75 26.44 13.54
N LEU A 9 6.80 27.19 13.21
CA LEU A 9 8.01 27.26 14.04
C LEU A 9 7.74 27.93 15.39
N ARG A 10 6.85 28.94 15.44
CA ARG A 10 6.46 29.58 16.71
C ARG A 10 5.70 28.61 17.62
N ARG A 11 4.74 27.86 17.06
CA ARG A 11 4.00 26.83 17.81
C ARG A 11 4.90 25.68 18.25
N SER A 12 5.85 25.26 17.42
CA SER A 12 6.81 24.22 17.78
C SER A 12 7.73 24.63 18.94
N ALA A 13 7.92 25.94 19.18
CA ALA A 13 8.67 26.45 20.33
C ALA A 13 7.83 26.53 21.61
N ASP A 14 6.52 26.28 21.54
CA ASP A 14 5.62 26.28 22.68
C ASP A 14 5.60 24.90 23.36
N VAL A 15 6.16 24.84 24.56
CA VAL A 15 6.33 23.60 25.33
C VAL A 15 5.03 23.15 26.02
N THR A 16 3.94 23.91 25.89
CA THR A 16 2.62 23.60 26.44
C THR A 16 1.67 22.94 25.44
N ASP A 17 2.05 22.91 24.15
CA ASP A 17 1.24 22.29 23.09
C ASP A 17 1.39 20.76 23.17
N VAL A 18 0.40 20.08 23.76
CA VAL A 18 0.33 18.61 23.81
C VAL A 18 -0.40 18.13 22.56
N GLU A 19 0.35 17.78 21.52
CA GLU A 19 -0.21 17.27 20.27
C GLU A 19 -0.43 15.74 20.39
N ASP A 20 -1.60 15.33 20.91
CA ASP A 20 -1.96 13.91 21.15
C ASP A 20 -2.04 13.06 19.86
N THR A 21 -2.16 13.69 18.69
CA THR A 21 -2.27 13.00 17.40
C THR A 21 -1.71 13.86 16.28
N HIS A 22 -1.02 13.24 15.32
CA HIS A 22 -0.39 13.99 14.24
C HIS A 22 -1.42 14.81 13.45
N PRO A 23 -1.22 16.12 13.25
CA PRO A 23 -2.22 17.02 12.64
C PRO A 23 -2.57 16.71 11.18
N ALA A 24 -1.81 15.85 10.52
CA ALA A 24 -2.07 15.43 9.15
C ALA A 24 -3.20 14.39 9.07
N TYR A 25 -3.45 13.63 10.14
CA TYR A 25 -4.33 12.47 10.13
C TYR A 25 -5.77 12.86 9.79
N ALA A 26 -6.30 13.94 10.36
CA ALA A 26 -7.63 14.44 10.03
C ALA A 26 -7.81 14.74 8.52
N ARG A 27 -6.76 15.25 7.86
CA ARG A 27 -6.77 15.52 6.42
C ARG A 27 -6.61 14.25 5.60
N ILE A 28 -5.86 13.28 6.10
CA ILE A 28 -5.64 12.00 5.43
C ILE A 28 -6.93 11.18 5.42
N ILE A 29 -7.67 11.12 6.54
CA ILE A 29 -8.97 10.43 6.64
C ILE A 29 -9.93 10.90 5.51
N ASN A 30 -10.02 12.21 5.29
CA ASN A 30 -10.87 12.79 4.24
C ASN A 30 -10.39 12.51 2.81
N GLN A 31 -9.21 11.92 2.63
CA GLN A 31 -8.65 11.50 1.34
C GLN A 31 -8.65 9.98 1.15
N LEU A 32 -9.15 9.22 2.13
CA LEU A 32 -9.24 7.77 2.05
C LEU A 32 -10.61 7.32 1.54
N ALA A 33 -10.60 6.34 0.64
CA ALA A 33 -11.77 5.55 0.35
C ALA A 33 -12.01 4.51 1.47
N PRO A 34 -13.26 4.06 1.71
CA PRO A 34 -13.54 3.01 2.68
C PRO A 34 -12.74 1.72 2.44
N ASP A 35 -12.55 1.33 1.17
CA ASP A 35 -11.75 0.16 0.79
C ASP A 35 -10.25 0.36 1.10
N GLU A 36 -9.72 1.58 1.01
CA GLU A 36 -8.34 1.88 1.39
C GLU A 36 -8.13 1.75 2.90
N ALA A 37 -9.12 2.14 3.71
CA ALA A 37 -9.09 1.91 5.16
C ALA A 37 -9.08 0.41 5.50
N ARG A 38 -9.81 -0.43 4.74
CA ARG A 38 -9.73 -1.89 4.89
C ARG A 38 -8.36 -2.44 4.55
N ILE A 39 -7.73 -1.94 3.49
CA ILE A 39 -6.35 -2.30 3.13
C ILE A 39 -5.39 -1.94 4.25
N LEU A 40 -5.46 -0.72 4.80
CA LEU A 40 -4.61 -0.28 5.92
C LEU A 40 -4.77 -1.19 7.14
N ARG A 41 -6.02 -1.49 7.54
CA ARG A 41 -6.30 -2.42 8.64
C ARG A 41 -5.73 -3.81 8.36
N PHE A 42 -5.88 -4.32 7.15
CA PHE A 42 -5.36 -5.62 6.74
C PHE A 42 -3.83 -5.66 6.83
N LEU A 43 -3.14 -4.63 6.32
CA LEU A 43 -1.68 -4.52 6.39
C LEU A 43 -1.18 -4.39 7.84
N ALA A 44 -1.89 -3.65 8.69
CA ALA A 44 -1.55 -3.53 10.11
C ALA A 44 -1.62 -4.87 10.83
N ALA A 45 -2.62 -5.71 10.52
CA ALA A 45 -2.81 -7.00 11.15
C ALA A 45 -1.91 -8.12 10.58
N HIS A 46 -1.57 -8.07 9.28
CA HIS A 46 -0.90 -9.17 8.58
C HIS A 46 0.49 -8.82 8.05
N GLY A 47 0.95 -7.60 8.33
CA GLY A 47 2.22 -7.06 7.86
C GLY A 47 2.30 -6.94 6.34
N ALA A 48 3.55 -6.94 5.85
CA ALA A 48 3.90 -6.83 4.45
C ALA A 48 3.16 -7.85 3.56
N GLN A 49 2.77 -7.45 2.35
CA GLN A 49 2.04 -8.31 1.42
C GLN A 49 2.82 -8.52 0.11
N PRO A 50 2.66 -9.68 -0.54
CA PRO A 50 3.35 -10.00 -1.79
C PRO A 50 2.83 -9.12 -2.93
N VAL A 51 3.77 -8.65 -3.76
CA VAL A 51 3.54 -7.94 -5.01
C VAL A 51 4.37 -8.60 -6.09
N VAL A 52 3.82 -8.71 -7.29
CA VAL A 52 4.48 -9.31 -8.45
C VAL A 52 4.48 -8.32 -9.59
N ASP A 53 5.63 -8.19 -10.24
CA ASP A 53 5.73 -7.57 -11.55
C ASP A 53 6.07 -8.61 -12.60
N VAL A 54 5.63 -8.37 -13.82
CA VAL A 54 5.90 -9.22 -14.96
C VAL A 54 6.65 -8.42 -16.01
N ARG A 55 7.82 -8.91 -16.41
CA ARG A 55 8.67 -8.30 -17.43
C ARG A 55 9.01 -9.31 -18.53
N THR A 56 9.35 -8.81 -19.70
CA THR A 56 10.02 -9.65 -20.71
C THR A 56 11.43 -10.00 -20.26
N SER A 57 11.87 -11.23 -20.55
CA SER A 57 13.22 -11.70 -20.27
C SER A 57 14.02 -11.73 -21.57
N ARG A 58 15.17 -11.06 -21.58
CA ARG A 58 16.10 -11.02 -22.71
C ARG A 58 17.52 -11.29 -22.20
N PRO A 59 18.44 -11.78 -23.04
CA PRO A 59 19.83 -11.96 -22.64
C PRO A 59 20.40 -10.68 -22.04
N PHE A 60 21.01 -10.81 -20.85
CA PHE A 60 21.58 -9.70 -20.06
C PHE A 60 20.58 -8.58 -19.68
N ASP A 61 19.28 -8.88 -19.67
CA ASP A 61 18.18 -7.93 -19.41
C ASP A 61 18.13 -6.71 -20.37
N VAL A 62 18.93 -6.71 -21.44
CA VAL A 62 18.99 -5.62 -22.41
C VAL A 62 17.71 -5.59 -23.25
N GLY A 63 16.97 -4.49 -23.17
CA GLY A 63 15.67 -4.33 -23.82
C GLY A 63 14.51 -5.05 -23.11
N SER A 64 14.66 -5.41 -21.83
CA SER A 64 13.55 -5.90 -21.00
C SER A 64 12.49 -4.82 -20.80
N GLU A 65 11.25 -5.17 -21.08
CA GLU A 65 10.07 -4.30 -20.97
C GLU A 65 9.19 -4.72 -19.78
N MET A 66 8.63 -3.74 -19.08
CA MET A 66 7.64 -3.96 -18.03
C MET A 66 6.25 -4.19 -18.64
N ILE A 67 5.67 -5.37 -18.41
CA ILE A 67 4.37 -5.77 -18.98
C ILE A 67 3.22 -5.58 -17.99
N ALA A 68 3.50 -5.74 -16.70
CA ALA A 68 2.60 -5.40 -15.61
C ALA A 68 3.41 -5.13 -14.35
N GLU A 69 3.00 -4.13 -13.57
CA GLU A 69 3.62 -3.76 -12.30
C GLU A 69 2.56 -3.69 -11.20
N GLY A 70 2.94 -4.02 -9.98
CA GLY A 70 2.10 -3.84 -8.81
C GLY A 70 1.01 -4.90 -8.63
N LEU A 71 1.08 -6.04 -9.32
CA LEU A 71 0.06 -7.08 -9.21
C LEU A 71 0.08 -7.66 -7.80
N SER A 72 -1.05 -7.58 -7.10
CA SER A 72 -1.17 -8.02 -5.72
C SER A 72 -2.61 -8.39 -5.41
N MET A 73 -2.80 -9.20 -4.36
CA MET A 73 -4.11 -9.61 -3.88
C MET A 73 -4.57 -8.78 -2.67
N VAL A 74 -4.02 -7.58 -2.48
CA VAL A 74 -4.22 -6.82 -1.24
C VAL A 74 -5.68 -6.39 -1.09
N ALA A 75 -6.32 -5.93 -2.16
CA ALA A 75 -7.74 -5.57 -2.14
C ALA A 75 -8.66 -6.79 -1.92
N GLU A 76 -8.35 -7.93 -2.53
CA GLU A 76 -9.10 -9.18 -2.34
C GLU A 76 -9.01 -9.64 -0.88
N ARG A 77 -7.79 -9.68 -0.34
CA ARG A 77 -7.54 -10.17 1.02
C ARG A 77 -8.02 -9.22 2.11
N SER A 78 -8.14 -7.93 1.83
CA SER A 78 -8.67 -6.94 2.77
C SER A 78 -10.20 -6.86 2.78
N GLY A 79 -10.90 -7.59 1.91
CA GLY A 79 -12.36 -7.51 1.77
C GLY A 79 -12.82 -6.18 1.16
N CYS A 80 -12.04 -5.63 0.22
CA CYS A 80 -12.49 -4.48 -0.56
C CYS A 80 -13.75 -4.83 -1.35
N ARG A 81 -14.68 -3.88 -1.42
CA ARG A 81 -15.87 -4.01 -2.24
C ARG A 81 -15.53 -4.00 -3.73
N TYR A 82 -14.51 -3.24 -4.13
CA TYR A 82 -14.07 -3.11 -5.51
C TYR A 82 -12.61 -3.54 -5.68
N THR A 83 -12.38 -4.86 -5.78
CA THR A 83 -11.03 -5.43 -5.87
C THR A 83 -10.30 -5.02 -7.15
N ASN A 84 -11.03 -4.80 -8.25
CA ASN A 84 -10.49 -4.29 -9.51
C ASN A 84 -9.85 -2.89 -9.42
N ARG A 85 -10.04 -2.17 -8.31
CA ARG A 85 -9.41 -0.86 -8.03
C ARG A 85 -8.13 -0.97 -7.21
N ASN A 86 -7.60 -2.18 -6.99
CA ASN A 86 -6.42 -2.44 -6.18
C ASN A 86 -5.26 -1.46 -6.45
N ASN A 87 -4.88 -1.26 -7.72
CA ASN A 87 -3.81 -0.34 -8.08
C ASN A 87 -4.14 1.14 -7.77
N ALA A 88 -5.40 1.56 -7.94
CA ALA A 88 -5.79 2.93 -7.61
C ALA A 88 -5.68 3.17 -6.09
N TYR A 89 -6.13 2.19 -5.29
CA TYR A 89 -6.06 2.24 -3.84
C TYR A 89 -4.61 2.25 -3.34
N THR A 90 -3.77 1.33 -3.81
CA THR A 90 -2.37 1.27 -3.38
C THR A 90 -1.59 2.52 -3.81
N ASN A 91 -1.84 3.06 -5.02
CA ASN A 91 -1.22 4.30 -5.47
C ASN A 91 -1.61 5.50 -4.60
N ASN A 92 -2.88 5.61 -4.20
CA ASN A 92 -3.31 6.68 -3.31
C ASN A 92 -2.68 6.53 -1.91
N LEU A 93 -2.63 5.31 -1.37
CA LEU A 93 -1.99 5.03 -0.09
C LEU A 93 -0.48 5.33 -0.11
N VAL A 94 0.19 5.07 -1.23
CA VAL A 94 1.59 5.47 -1.46
C VAL A 94 1.72 6.99 -1.54
N ARG A 95 0.84 7.67 -2.29
CA ARG A 95 0.80 9.15 -2.37
C ARG A 95 0.58 9.80 -1.00
N LEU A 96 -0.23 9.20 -0.14
CA LEU A 96 -0.48 9.65 1.23
C LEU A 96 0.68 9.32 2.19
N GLY A 97 1.68 8.56 1.74
CA GLY A 97 2.83 8.15 2.55
C GLY A 97 2.50 7.10 3.61
N LEU A 98 1.34 6.46 3.54
CA LEU A 98 0.91 5.44 4.49
C LEU A 98 1.47 4.05 4.14
N VAL A 99 1.73 3.83 2.85
CA VAL A 99 2.19 2.55 2.30
C VAL A 99 3.41 2.78 1.40
N ARG A 100 4.30 1.80 1.31
CA ARG A 100 5.43 1.79 0.38
C ARG A 100 5.52 0.47 -0.37
N ALA A 101 5.87 0.53 -1.65
CA ALA A 101 6.38 -0.63 -2.38
C ALA A 101 7.87 -0.83 -2.02
N SER A 102 8.28 -2.10 -1.90
CA SER A 102 9.66 -2.49 -1.60
C SER A 102 10.14 -3.54 -2.62
N PRO A 103 11.39 -3.46 -3.10
CA PRO A 103 11.97 -4.51 -3.93
C PRO A 103 12.25 -5.80 -3.12
N GLU A 104 12.25 -5.73 -1.79
CA GLU A 104 12.47 -6.89 -0.92
C GLU A 104 11.27 -7.83 -1.01
N ALA A 105 11.52 -9.12 -1.21
CA ALA A 105 10.46 -10.12 -1.23
C ALA A 105 10.03 -10.50 0.19
N VAL A 106 8.76 -10.86 0.36
CA VAL A 106 8.31 -11.60 1.56
C VAL A 106 8.66 -13.09 1.42
N ALA A 107 8.25 -13.92 2.39
CA ALA A 107 8.45 -15.36 2.33
C ALA A 107 7.85 -15.97 1.03
N ALA A 108 8.58 -16.91 0.41
CA ALA A 108 8.32 -17.41 -0.94
C ALA A 108 6.92 -18.06 -1.08
N GLU A 109 6.47 -18.75 -0.05
CA GLU A 109 5.15 -19.39 0.03
C GLU A 109 3.99 -18.39 -0.11
N ARG A 110 4.20 -17.13 0.29
CA ARG A 110 3.16 -16.09 0.18
C ARG A 110 2.86 -15.69 -1.26
N TYR A 111 3.74 -16.02 -2.21
CA TYR A 111 3.56 -15.72 -3.63
C TYR A 111 2.80 -16.81 -4.38
N GLN A 112 2.70 -18.03 -3.84
CA GLN A 112 2.18 -19.19 -4.58
C GLN A 112 0.77 -18.95 -5.14
N VAL A 113 -0.11 -18.35 -4.33
CA VAL A 113 -1.48 -18.03 -4.76
C VAL A 113 -1.51 -16.80 -5.68
N LEU A 114 -0.66 -15.81 -5.44
CA LEU A 114 -0.58 -14.59 -6.26
C LEU A 114 -0.10 -14.90 -7.68
N GLU A 115 0.93 -15.73 -7.82
CA GLU A 115 1.57 -16.04 -9.11
C GLU A 115 0.66 -16.79 -10.08
N VAL A 116 -0.39 -17.45 -9.57
CA VAL A 116 -1.39 -18.15 -10.38
C VAL A 116 -2.67 -17.34 -10.59
N GLN A 117 -2.75 -16.10 -10.09
CA GLN A 117 -3.92 -15.25 -10.32
C GLN A 117 -4.12 -14.94 -11.80
N PRO A 118 -5.38 -14.79 -12.25
CA PRO A 118 -5.69 -14.54 -13.67
C PRO A 118 -4.90 -13.37 -14.28
N ASP A 119 -4.74 -12.28 -13.55
CA ASP A 119 -4.03 -11.08 -14.03
C ASP A 119 -2.53 -11.31 -14.21
N VAL A 120 -1.90 -12.09 -13.32
CA VAL A 120 -0.49 -12.46 -13.42
C VAL A 120 -0.29 -13.41 -14.60
N VAL A 121 -1.13 -14.44 -14.71
CA VAL A 121 -1.09 -15.39 -15.83
C VAL A 121 -1.33 -14.68 -17.16
N ALA A 122 -2.27 -13.75 -17.23
CA ALA A 122 -2.53 -12.93 -18.41
C ALA A 122 -1.32 -12.05 -18.76
N ALA A 123 -0.67 -11.44 -17.76
CA ALA A 123 0.54 -10.66 -17.98
C ALA A 123 1.70 -11.51 -18.50
N CYS A 124 1.93 -12.71 -17.94
CA CYS A 124 2.95 -13.63 -18.43
C CYS A 124 2.67 -14.07 -19.88
N ARG A 125 1.41 -14.32 -20.24
CA ARG A 125 1.03 -14.64 -21.62
C ARG A 125 1.32 -13.49 -22.57
N ARG A 126 1.03 -12.24 -22.19
CA ARG A 126 1.37 -11.04 -22.98
C ARG A 126 2.88 -10.85 -23.12
N ALA A 127 3.65 -11.16 -22.08
CA ALA A 127 5.11 -11.07 -22.09
C ALA A 127 5.77 -12.12 -23.00
N GLY A 128 5.07 -13.22 -23.31
CA GLY A 128 5.53 -14.28 -24.20
C GLY A 128 6.36 -15.36 -23.50
N ARG A 129 7.01 -16.22 -24.30
CA ARG A 129 7.73 -17.41 -23.80
C ARG A 129 8.90 -17.08 -22.89
N ALA A 130 9.57 -15.95 -23.12
CA ALA A 130 10.65 -15.46 -22.29
C ALA A 130 10.16 -14.31 -21.40
N HIS A 131 9.63 -14.65 -20.22
CA HIS A 131 9.19 -13.69 -19.21
C HIS A 131 9.85 -13.97 -17.86
N LYS A 132 9.87 -12.95 -17.01
CA LYS A 132 10.35 -13.04 -15.64
C LYS A 132 9.35 -12.39 -14.70
N THR A 133 9.03 -13.11 -13.65
CA THR A 133 8.25 -12.63 -12.51
C THR A 133 9.22 -12.05 -11.48
N VAL A 134 9.03 -10.79 -11.11
CA VAL A 134 9.83 -10.12 -10.08
C VAL A 134 8.99 -10.04 -8.82
N ARG A 135 9.43 -10.75 -7.78
CA ARG A 135 8.81 -10.72 -6.46
C ARG A 135 9.22 -9.46 -5.73
N ARG A 136 8.22 -8.68 -5.33
CA ARG A 136 8.29 -7.45 -4.56
C ARG A 136 7.33 -7.52 -3.39
N SER A 137 7.26 -6.48 -2.58
CA SER A 137 6.30 -6.41 -1.49
C SER A 137 5.76 -5.01 -1.26
N ILE A 138 4.66 -4.93 -0.52
CA ILE A 138 4.03 -3.68 -0.10
C ILE A 138 3.85 -3.67 1.42
N HIS A 139 4.19 -2.55 2.05
CA HIS A 139 4.31 -2.41 3.51
C HIS A 139 3.63 -1.14 3.98
N LEU A 140 3.15 -1.12 5.22
CA LEU A 140 2.94 0.15 5.91
C LEU A 140 4.28 0.86 6.10
N THR A 141 4.30 2.18 5.94
CA THR A 141 5.42 3.01 6.40
C THR A 141 5.34 3.18 7.92
N PRO A 142 6.42 3.63 8.61
CA PRO A 142 6.32 3.99 10.02
C PRO A 142 5.18 5.00 10.29
N PHE A 143 5.04 6.00 9.41
CA PHE A 143 3.94 6.97 9.48
C PHE A 143 2.56 6.32 9.29
N GLY A 144 2.46 5.31 8.41
CA GLY A 144 1.23 4.53 8.21
C GLY A 144 0.90 3.60 9.37
N GLU A 145 1.89 3.01 10.02
CA GLU A 145 1.72 2.22 11.24
C GLU A 145 1.18 3.10 12.38
N ASP A 146 1.79 4.27 12.58
CA ASP A 146 1.35 5.26 13.57
C ASP A 146 -0.08 5.73 13.27
N PHE A 147 -0.40 6.01 12.00
CA PHE A 147 -1.74 6.36 11.54
C PHE A 147 -2.74 5.25 11.87
N CYS A 148 -2.40 3.99 11.57
CA CYS A 148 -3.29 2.87 11.86
C CYS A 148 -3.56 2.73 13.36
N ARG A 149 -2.53 2.87 14.22
CA ARG A 149 -2.72 2.80 15.67
C ARG A 149 -3.59 3.93 16.22
N ALA A 150 -3.47 5.13 15.65
CA ALA A 150 -4.21 6.30 16.11
C ALA A 150 -5.66 6.38 15.57
N VAL A 151 -5.91 5.87 14.36
CA VAL A 151 -7.13 6.17 13.60
C VAL A 151 -7.96 4.95 13.24
N ILE A 152 -7.33 3.80 12.99
CA ILE A 152 -8.01 2.62 12.45
C ILE A 152 -8.37 1.69 13.61
N PRO A 153 -9.67 1.43 13.86
CA PRO A 153 -10.07 0.48 14.88
C PRO A 153 -9.53 -0.91 14.55
N THR A 154 -8.83 -1.51 15.51
CA THR A 154 -8.34 -2.89 15.44
C THR A 154 -9.36 -3.89 15.97
N ASP A 155 -10.39 -3.42 16.68
CA ASP A 155 -11.48 -4.25 17.18
C ASP A 155 -12.59 -4.40 16.12
N PRO A 156 -12.91 -5.63 15.68
CA PRO A 156 -14.00 -5.88 14.74
C PRO A 156 -15.39 -5.48 15.25
N SER A 157 -15.61 -5.29 16.56
CA SER A 157 -16.95 -4.94 17.10
C SER A 157 -17.40 -3.50 16.82
N VAL A 158 -16.51 -2.62 16.37
CA VAL A 158 -16.80 -1.18 16.19
C VAL A 158 -17.52 -0.90 14.84
N GLY A 159 -17.69 -1.91 13.98
CA GLY A 159 -18.27 -1.76 12.65
C GLY A 159 -19.78 -1.93 12.53
N ASP A 160 -20.46 -2.41 13.57
CA ASP A 160 -21.88 -2.81 13.51
C ASP A 160 -22.86 -1.78 14.14
N ASP A 161 -22.34 -0.68 14.71
CA ASP A 161 -23.15 0.30 15.46
C ASP A 161 -23.37 1.65 14.71
N LEU A 162 -23.19 1.71 13.39
CA LEU A 162 -23.49 2.88 12.55
C LEU A 162 -24.28 2.50 11.29
#